data_AF-A0AAU4XMS5-F1
#
_entry.id   AF-A0AAU4XMS5-F1
#
_cell.length_a   1.000
_cell.length_b   1.000
_cell.length_c   1.000
_cell.angle_alpha   90.00
_cell.angle_beta   90.00
_cell.angle_gamma   90.00
#
_symmetry.space_group_name_H-M   'P 1'
#
loop_
_entity.id
_entity.type
_entity.pdbx_description
1 polymer ?
#
loop_
_entity_poly.entity_id
_entity_poly.type
_entity_poly.pdbx_seq_one_letter_code
_entity_poly.pdbx_strand_id
1 'polypeptide(L)'
;MHLPQRRSPHRPRRPVERPSSLGPRRGRPRRAGVADCPVRVQWDPDRSIHLEAQPWRAIQVGLSDEAVDRYVDHWIVDMADVTELARSTHSAVLDGRAEEALRQLPAEHPYPLPEHLRRRLGADG
;
A
#
# COMPACT_ATOMS: atom_id res chain seq x y z
N MET A 1 -9.68 -32.25 -39.40
CA MET A 1 -10.30 -31.03 -39.96
C MET A 1 -9.88 -29.87 -39.07
N HIS A 2 -8.90 -29.09 -39.49
CA HIS A 2 -8.19 -28.10 -38.64
C HIS A 2 -8.73 -26.70 -38.97
N LEU A 3 -9.37 -26.01 -38.02
CA LEU A 3 -9.79 -24.62 -38.20
C LEU A 3 -8.59 -23.68 -38.04
N PRO A 4 -8.41 -22.66 -38.90
CA PRO A 4 -7.34 -21.69 -38.74
C PRO A 4 -7.71 -20.64 -37.67
N GLN A 5 -6.83 -20.49 -36.68
CA GLN A 5 -6.86 -19.40 -35.71
C GLN A 5 -6.59 -18.07 -36.43
N ARG A 6 -7.58 -17.18 -36.50
CA ARG A 6 -7.39 -15.80 -36.97
C ARG A 6 -6.57 -15.04 -35.93
N ARG A 7 -5.34 -14.66 -36.29
CA ARG A 7 -4.54 -13.70 -35.51
C ARG A 7 -5.17 -12.32 -35.65
N SER A 8 -5.73 -11.79 -34.56
CA SER A 8 -6.14 -10.39 -34.46
C SER A 8 -4.91 -9.47 -34.56
N PRO A 9 -4.96 -8.36 -35.31
CA PRO A 9 -3.83 -7.43 -35.38
C PRO A 9 -3.65 -6.71 -34.04
N HIS A 10 -2.39 -6.57 -33.63
CA HIS A 10 -1.98 -5.85 -32.44
C HIS A 10 -2.45 -4.40 -32.54
N ARG A 11 -3.45 -4.01 -31.75
CA ARG A 11 -3.91 -2.61 -31.68
C ARG A 11 -2.82 -1.80 -30.96
N PRO A 12 -2.35 -0.66 -31.49
CA PRO A 12 -1.42 0.18 -30.75
C PRO A 12 -2.12 0.75 -29.51
N ARG A 13 -1.41 0.76 -28.37
CA ARG A 13 -1.90 1.37 -27.12
C ARG A 13 -2.12 2.86 -27.39
N ARG A 14 -3.34 3.36 -27.14
CA ARG A 14 -3.60 4.80 -27.17
C ARG A 14 -2.77 5.48 -26.07
N PRO A 15 -2.20 6.67 -26.32
CA PRO A 15 -1.62 7.47 -25.25
C PRO A 15 -2.71 7.75 -24.21
N VAL A 16 -2.44 7.45 -22.95
CA VAL A 16 -3.29 7.92 -21.85
C VAL A 16 -3.02 9.42 -21.73
N GLU A 17 -3.91 10.23 -22.28
CA GLU A 17 -3.93 11.66 -21.96
C GLU A 17 -4.19 11.81 -20.47
N ARG A 18 -3.22 12.40 -19.75
CA ARG A 18 -3.40 12.79 -18.35
C ARG A 18 -4.49 13.86 -18.31
N PRO A 19 -5.57 13.68 -17.54
CA PRO A 19 -6.54 14.75 -17.35
C PRO A 19 -5.84 15.93 -16.67
N SER A 20 -5.65 17.00 -17.43
CA SER A 20 -5.27 18.30 -16.90
C SER A 20 -6.43 18.82 -16.04
N SER A 21 -6.11 19.16 -14.78
CA SER A 21 -6.94 19.83 -13.76
C SER A 21 -7.64 18.95 -12.71
N LEU A 22 -6.84 18.32 -11.85
CA LEU A 22 -7.19 18.24 -10.43
C LEU A 22 -6.75 19.58 -9.79
N GLY A 23 -7.72 20.40 -9.35
CA GLY A 23 -7.44 21.59 -8.57
C GLY A 23 -6.58 21.28 -7.32
N PRO A 24 -5.86 22.26 -6.76
CA PRO A 24 -4.90 21.99 -5.70
C PRO A 24 -5.61 21.41 -4.48
N ARG A 25 -5.39 20.12 -4.20
CA ARG A 25 -5.69 19.55 -2.88
C ARG A 25 -4.87 20.36 -1.89
N ARG A 26 -5.53 21.12 -1.00
CA ARG A 26 -4.89 21.87 0.09
C ARG A 26 -4.26 20.88 1.08
N GLY A 27 -3.10 20.34 0.73
CA GLY A 27 -2.19 19.69 1.66
C GLY A 27 -1.45 20.74 2.47
N ARG A 28 -1.06 20.40 3.70
CA ARG A 28 -0.19 21.25 4.53
C ARG A 28 1.08 21.61 3.73
N PRO A 29 1.59 22.86 3.83
CA PRO A 29 2.80 23.26 3.12
C PRO A 29 3.98 22.38 3.52
N ARG A 30 4.75 21.92 2.51
CA ARG A 30 5.97 21.13 2.71
C ARG A 30 7.01 21.97 3.44
N ARG A 31 7.63 21.43 4.49
CA ARG A 31 8.80 22.06 5.11
C ARG A 31 9.95 22.09 4.11
N ALA A 32 10.62 23.23 3.95
CA ALA A 32 11.81 23.36 3.11
C ALA A 32 12.93 22.44 3.65
N GLY A 33 13.66 21.76 2.75
CA GLY A 33 14.64 20.71 3.09
C GLY A 33 14.11 19.28 3.06
N VAL A 34 12.79 19.11 2.94
CA VAL A 34 12.16 17.80 2.72
C VAL A 34 12.33 17.36 1.27
N ALA A 35 12.42 18.27 0.30
CA ALA A 35 12.35 17.99 -1.13
C ALA A 35 13.36 16.95 -1.67
N ASP A 36 14.55 16.85 -1.07
CA ASP A 36 15.68 16.12 -1.68
C ASP A 36 15.80 14.64 -1.27
N CYS A 37 14.93 14.15 -0.38
CA CYS A 37 14.93 12.72 -0.03
C CYS A 37 13.80 12.02 -0.80
N PRO A 38 14.02 10.90 -1.51
CA PRO A 38 12.97 10.24 -2.28
C PRO A 38 12.00 9.40 -1.40
N VAL A 39 12.23 9.36 -0.07
CA VAL A 39 11.42 8.60 0.89
C VAL A 39 10.93 9.49 2.04
N ARG A 40 9.67 9.32 2.42
CA ARG A 40 9.03 9.95 3.59
C ARG A 40 8.49 8.89 4.51
N VAL A 41 8.60 9.15 5.80
CA VAL A 41 8.06 8.27 6.84
C VAL A 41 7.17 9.09 7.75
N GLN A 42 5.98 8.57 8.01
CA GLN A 42 5.01 9.11 8.97
C GLN A 42 4.50 7.96 9.83
N TRP A 43 4.15 8.25 11.08
CA TRP A 43 3.56 7.29 12.01
C TRP A 43 2.10 7.64 12.24
N ASP A 44 1.22 6.93 11.56
CA ASP A 44 -0.22 7.10 11.66
C ASP A 44 -0.81 6.12 12.69
N PRO A 45 -1.93 6.43 13.36
CA PRO A 45 -2.56 5.45 14.25
C PRO A 45 -3.07 4.26 13.45
N ASP A 46 -2.75 3.05 13.91
CA ASP A 46 -3.23 1.80 13.32
C ASP A 46 -4.71 1.55 13.68
N ARG A 47 -5.36 0.54 13.08
CA ARG A 47 -6.80 0.30 13.22
C ARG A 47 -7.15 -1.15 13.52
N SER A 48 -8.09 -1.34 14.44
CA SER A 48 -8.71 -2.65 14.69
C SER A 48 -9.64 -3.09 13.54
N ILE A 49 -10.14 -4.33 13.59
CA ILE A 49 -11.20 -4.82 12.68
C ILE A 49 -12.50 -4.01 12.77
N HIS A 50 -12.67 -3.23 13.84
CA HIS A 50 -13.78 -2.30 14.05
C HIS A 50 -13.44 -0.85 13.65
N LEU A 51 -12.27 -0.64 13.04
CA LEU A 51 -11.76 0.66 12.62
C LEU A 51 -11.51 1.64 13.78
N GLU A 52 -11.23 1.10 14.96
CA GLU A 52 -10.85 1.87 16.16
C GLU A 52 -9.34 2.09 16.20
N ALA A 53 -8.89 3.25 16.69
CA ALA A 53 -7.47 3.56 16.78
C ALA A 53 -6.76 2.65 17.81
N GLN A 54 -5.63 2.08 17.42
CA GLN A 54 -4.80 1.23 18.28
C GLN A 54 -3.76 2.04 19.07
N PRO A 55 -3.21 1.48 20.18
CA PRO A 55 -2.17 2.15 20.98
C PRO A 55 -0.81 2.18 20.27
N TRP A 56 -0.58 1.30 19.30
CA TRP A 56 0.58 1.34 18.41
C TRP A 56 0.28 2.12 17.11
N ARG A 57 1.35 2.45 16.39
CA ARG A 57 1.30 3.24 15.16
C ARG A 57 1.71 2.38 13.96
N ALA A 58 1.04 2.58 12.84
CA ALA A 58 1.45 2.04 11.55
C ALA A 58 2.42 3.01 10.86
N ILE A 59 3.43 2.46 10.17
CA ILE A 59 4.33 3.25 9.35
C ILE A 59 3.68 3.54 7.99
N GLN A 60 3.62 4.82 7.61
CA GLN A 60 3.26 5.23 6.26
C GLN A 60 4.52 5.69 5.51
N VAL A 61 4.83 5.01 4.42
CA VAL A 61 6.00 5.32 3.57
C VAL A 61 5.54 5.99 2.28
N GLY A 62 5.93 7.24 2.08
CA GLY A 62 5.74 7.96 0.82
C GLY A 62 6.98 7.88 -0.05
N LEU A 63 6.83 7.48 -1.31
CA LEU A 63 7.92 7.37 -2.28
C LEU A 63 7.81 8.49 -3.34
N SER A 64 8.94 9.04 -3.77
CA SER A 64 9.05 9.96 -4.91
C SER A 64 10.28 9.66 -5.75
N ASP A 65 10.30 10.22 -6.97
CA ASP A 65 11.45 10.20 -7.88
C ASP A 65 11.98 8.77 -8.09
N GLU A 66 13.30 8.56 -7.98
CA GLU A 66 13.93 7.26 -8.23
C GLU A 66 13.42 6.12 -7.34
N ALA A 67 12.83 6.41 -6.17
CA ALA A 67 12.31 5.38 -5.29
C ALA A 67 11.02 4.75 -5.84
N VAL A 68 10.25 5.50 -6.64
CA VAL A 68 9.05 4.95 -7.30
C VAL A 68 9.46 3.94 -8.36
N ASP A 69 10.42 4.30 -9.22
CA ASP A 69 10.90 3.44 -10.30
C ASP A 69 11.48 2.14 -9.71
N ARG A 70 12.33 2.25 -8.67
CA ARG A 70 12.87 1.07 -7.98
C ARG A 70 11.78 0.22 -7.31
N TYR A 71 10.77 0.83 -6.69
CA TYR A 71 9.68 0.08 -6.06
C TYR A 71 8.94 -0.78 -7.09
N VAL A 72 8.55 -0.18 -8.20
CA VAL A 72 7.77 -0.84 -9.25
C VAL A 72 8.59 -1.91 -9.97
N ASP A 73 9.85 -1.62 -10.31
CA ASP A 73 10.64 -2.48 -11.20
C ASP A 73 11.51 -3.50 -10.45
N HIS A 74 11.79 -3.28 -9.15
CA HIS A 74 12.82 -4.05 -8.44
C HIS A 74 12.43 -4.53 -7.04
N TRP A 75 11.53 -3.87 -6.31
CA TRP A 75 11.26 -4.23 -4.90
C TRP A 75 10.06 -5.16 -4.72
N ILE A 76 9.11 -5.19 -5.67
CA ILE A 76 7.98 -6.10 -5.62
C ILE A 76 8.46 -7.53 -5.92
N VAL A 77 8.33 -8.42 -4.94
CA VAL A 77 8.72 -9.83 -5.06
C VAL A 77 7.57 -10.74 -5.44
N ASP A 78 6.34 -10.38 -5.04
CA ASP A 78 5.11 -11.14 -5.32
C ASP A 78 3.88 -10.22 -5.20
N MET A 79 2.77 -10.64 -5.80
CA MET A 79 1.48 -9.94 -5.71
C MET A 79 0.33 -10.95 -5.66
N ALA A 80 -0.47 -10.88 -4.60
CA ALA A 80 -1.65 -11.71 -4.42
C ALA A 80 -2.93 -10.87 -4.40
N ASP A 81 -4.00 -11.36 -5.03
CA ASP A 81 -5.34 -10.78 -4.89
C ASP A 81 -5.98 -11.32 -3.61
N VAL A 82 -6.26 -10.41 -2.66
CA VAL A 82 -6.88 -10.71 -1.36
C VAL A 82 -8.30 -10.13 -1.26
N THR A 83 -8.92 -9.76 -2.38
CA THR A 83 -10.24 -9.11 -2.40
C THR A 83 -11.31 -9.97 -1.73
N GLU A 84 -11.36 -11.27 -2.02
CA GLU A 84 -12.34 -12.18 -1.42
C GLU A 84 -12.10 -12.39 0.07
N LEU A 85 -10.84 -12.45 0.51
CA LEU A 85 -10.47 -12.52 1.93
C LEU A 85 -10.93 -11.27 2.70
N ALA A 86 -10.72 -10.08 2.11
CA ALA A 86 -11.17 -8.82 2.70
C ALA A 86 -12.71 -8.79 2.82
N ARG A 87 -13.43 -9.25 1.79
CA ARG A 87 -14.90 -9.34 1.80
C ARG A 87 -15.41 -10.31 2.86
N SER A 88 -14.82 -11.50 2.96
CA SER A 88 -15.22 -12.50 3.97
C SER A 88 -14.96 -11.99 5.39
N THR A 89 -13.81 -11.35 5.61
CA THR A 89 -13.44 -10.79 6.91
C THR A 89 -14.43 -9.69 7.30
N HIS A 90 -14.72 -8.77 6.38
CA HIS A 90 -15.69 -7.69 6.60
C HIS A 90 -17.10 -8.22 6.89
N SER A 91 -17.56 -9.25 6.16
CA SER A 91 -18.86 -9.89 6.44
C SER A 91 -18.90 -10.50 7.83
N ALA A 92 -17.85 -11.20 8.26
CA ALA A 92 -17.78 -11.78 9.60
C ALA A 92 -17.83 -10.70 10.69
N VAL A 93 -17.20 -9.54 10.48
CA VAL A 93 -17.31 -8.40 11.40
C VAL A 93 -18.75 -7.88 11.48
N LEU A 94 -19.42 -7.69 10.35
CA LEU A 94 -20.81 -7.20 10.31
C LEU A 94 -21.79 -8.18 10.98
N ASP A 95 -21.54 -9.48 10.85
CA ASP A 95 -22.36 -10.54 11.45
C ASP A 95 -22.05 -10.78 12.94
N GLY A 96 -21.15 -9.99 13.56
CA GLY A 96 -20.75 -10.15 14.96
C GLY A 96 -19.84 -11.35 15.23
N ARG A 97 -19.32 -12.00 14.18
CA ARG A 97 -18.41 -13.17 14.25
C ARG A 97 -16.95 -12.74 14.36
N ALA A 98 -16.64 -11.93 15.38
CA ALA A 98 -15.33 -11.30 15.54
C ALA A 98 -14.15 -12.29 15.59
N GLU A 99 -14.29 -13.40 16.31
CA GLU A 99 -13.23 -14.42 16.38
C GLU A 99 -12.91 -15.05 15.02
N GLU A 100 -13.92 -15.22 14.17
CA GLU A 100 -13.72 -15.74 12.82
C GLU A 100 -12.99 -14.73 11.94
N ALA A 101 -13.38 -13.45 12.03
CA ALA A 101 -12.70 -12.37 11.32
C ALA A 101 -11.22 -12.30 11.74
N LEU A 102 -10.91 -12.39 13.03
CA LEU A 102 -9.54 -12.39 13.54
C LEU A 102 -8.71 -13.58 13.04
N ARG A 103 -9.30 -14.78 12.96
CA ARG A 103 -8.61 -15.97 12.43
C ARG A 103 -8.28 -15.88 10.94
N GLN A 104 -8.96 -15.01 10.18
CA GLN A 104 -8.69 -14.79 8.77
C GLN A 104 -7.54 -13.81 8.52
N LEU A 105 -7.17 -13.00 9.53
CA LEU A 105 -6.07 -12.06 9.40
C LEU A 105 -4.71 -12.79 9.35
N PRO A 106 -3.73 -12.24 8.61
CA PRO A 106 -2.38 -12.77 8.64
C PRO A 106 -1.76 -12.65 10.04
N ALA A 107 -0.95 -13.63 10.42
CA ALA A 107 -0.19 -13.56 11.67
C ALA A 107 0.91 -12.49 11.56
N GLU A 108 0.88 -11.52 12.47
CA GLU A 108 1.91 -10.48 12.55
C GLU A 108 3.10 -10.95 13.38
N HIS A 109 4.31 -10.66 12.89
CA HIS A 109 5.56 -10.97 13.57
C HIS A 109 6.45 -9.73 13.61
N PRO A 110 7.14 -9.46 14.74
CA PRO A 110 8.10 -8.37 14.81
C PRO A 110 9.19 -8.51 13.74
N TYR A 111 9.35 -7.47 12.92
CA TYR A 111 10.44 -7.42 11.95
C TYR A 111 11.76 -7.08 12.67
N PRO A 112 12.86 -7.83 12.45
CA PRO A 112 14.15 -7.60 13.11
C PRO A 112 14.83 -6.33 12.56
N LEU A 113 14.33 -5.16 12.96
CA LEU A 113 14.76 -3.87 12.47
C LEU A 113 16.15 -3.51 13.06
N PRO A 114 17.18 -3.32 12.22
CA PRO A 114 18.50 -2.91 12.69
C PRO A 114 18.45 -1.61 13.49
N GLU A 115 19.22 -1.55 14.58
CA GLU A 115 19.21 -0.43 15.53
C GLU A 115 19.42 0.94 14.89
N HIS A 116 20.28 1.04 13.87
CA HIS A 116 20.51 2.31 13.17
C HIS A 116 19.28 2.78 12.37
N LEU A 117 18.48 1.86 11.84
CA LEU A 117 17.21 2.17 11.18
C LEU A 117 16.13 2.50 12.21
N ARG A 118 16.08 1.76 13.32
CA ARG A 118 15.17 2.02 14.44
C ARG A 118 15.24 3.49 14.89
N ARG A 119 16.45 3.97 15.19
CA ARG A 119 16.70 5.38 15.56
C ARG A 119 16.35 6.37 14.46
N ARG A 120 16.67 6.05 13.20
CA ARG A 120 16.40 6.96 12.07
C ARG A 120 14.90 7.08 11.77
N LEU A 121 14.14 6.02 12.01
CA LEU A 121 12.70 5.97 11.80
C LEU A 121 11.91 6.45 13.03
N GLY A 122 12.56 6.59 14.20
CA GLY A 122 11.86 6.82 15.47
C GLY A 122 10.96 5.64 15.85
N ALA A 123 11.37 4.42 15.46
CA ALA A 123 10.67 3.17 15.79
C ALA A 123 11.08 2.70 17.21
N ASP A 124 11.07 3.62 18.17
CA ASP A 124 11.44 3.38 19.56
C ASP A 124 10.29 2.79 20.40
N GLY A 125 9.38 2.07 19.72
CA GLY A 125 8.18 1.47 20.31
C GLY A 125 8.44 0.76 21.62
#